data_AF-A0A936M3E0-F1
#
_entry.id   AF-A0A936M3E0-F1
#
_cell.length_a   1.000
_cell.length_b   1.000
_cell.length_c   1.000
_cell.angle_alpha   90.00
_cell.angle_beta   90.00
_cell.angle_gamma   90.00
#
_symmetry.space_group_name_H-M   'P 1'
#
loop_
_entity.id
_entity.type
_entity.pdbx_description
1 polymer ?
#
loop_
_entity_poly.entity_id
_entity_poly.type
_entity_poly.pdbx_seq_one_letter_code
_entity_poly.pdbx_strand_id
1 'polypeptide(L)'
;MKQRSETRMLCAEIVDVRWKDKGGRGRKGTAILEDISASGACLQFDLPVPVDSTVQIHHPKGLLEGRVRYCVYREIGYFVGLQFSDDSKWSPRQFQPQHFLDLHRLLSRAIRTAAKRPDPKKPAQFLLVH
;
A
#
# COMPACT_ATOMS: atom_id res chain seq x y z
N MET A 1 -14.14 5.25 -12.49
CA MET A 1 -13.16 4.94 -11.41
C MET A 1 -12.81 6.25 -10.73
N LYS A 2 -13.02 6.37 -9.42
CA LYS A 2 -12.67 7.60 -8.67
C LYS A 2 -11.14 7.67 -8.58
N GLN A 3 -10.54 8.74 -9.08
CA GLN A 3 -9.09 8.94 -9.00
C GLN A 3 -8.71 9.08 -7.53
N ARG A 4 -7.72 8.30 -7.09
CA ARG A 4 -7.19 8.37 -5.72
C ARG A 4 -6.38 9.66 -5.59
N SER A 5 -6.54 10.39 -4.50
CA SER A 5 -5.83 11.65 -4.24
C SER A 5 -4.38 11.44 -3.81
N GLU A 6 -4.05 10.25 -3.28
CA GLU A 6 -2.74 9.92 -2.74
C GLU A 6 -2.10 8.74 -3.49
N THR A 7 -0.78 8.80 -3.64
CA THR A 7 0.03 7.65 -4.06
C THR A 7 -0.04 6.56 -3.00
N ARG A 8 -0.22 5.31 -3.45
CA ARG A 8 -0.18 4.12 -2.59
C ARG A 8 1.09 3.33 -2.87
N MET A 9 1.71 2.86 -1.81
CA MET A 9 2.87 1.99 -1.88
C MET A 9 2.37 0.56 -1.73
N LEU A 10 2.88 -0.31 -2.59
CA LEU A 10 2.56 -1.73 -2.53
C LEU A 10 3.38 -2.39 -1.44
N CYS A 11 2.79 -3.40 -0.81
CA CYS A 11 3.42 -4.20 0.22
C CYS A 11 2.79 -5.59 0.28
N ALA A 12 3.42 -6.50 1.03
CA ALA A 12 2.90 -7.83 1.30
C ALA A 12 3.33 -8.23 2.71
N GLU A 13 2.83 -7.50 3.71
CA GLU A 13 3.12 -7.78 5.11
C GLU A 13 1.94 -8.45 5.80
N ILE A 14 2.20 -9.52 6.53
CA ILE A 14 1.23 -10.17 7.40
C ILE A 14 1.08 -9.33 8.67
N VAL A 15 -0.14 -8.85 8.95
CA VAL A 15 -0.45 -7.97 10.09
C VAL A 15 -1.57 -8.53 10.95
N ASP A 16 -1.53 -8.19 12.24
CA ASP A 16 -2.59 -8.51 13.18
C ASP A 16 -3.69 -7.44 13.11
N VAL A 17 -4.94 -7.87 12.97
CA VAL A 17 -6.09 -6.99 12.78
C VAL A 17 -7.11 -7.21 13.89
N ARG A 18 -7.63 -6.12 14.45
CA ARG A 18 -8.69 -6.14 15.47
C ARG A 18 -9.83 -5.22 15.08
N TRP A 19 -11.07 -5.64 15.33
CA TRP A 19 -12.27 -4.84 15.06
C TRP A 19 -13.43 -5.24 15.98
N LYS A 20 -14.51 -4.45 15.96
CA LYS A 20 -15.79 -4.82 16.57
C LYS A 20 -16.77 -5.26 15.48
N ASP A 21 -17.43 -6.39 15.67
CA ASP A 21 -18.54 -6.79 14.81
C ASP A 21 -19.82 -5.98 15.10
N LYS A 22 -20.90 -6.25 14.36
CA LYS A 22 -22.18 -5.53 14.50
C LYS A 22 -22.79 -5.65 15.90
N GLY A 23 -22.48 -6.71 16.65
CA GLY A 23 -22.93 -6.91 18.03
C GLY A 23 -22.02 -6.24 19.06
N GLY A 24 -21.01 -5.48 18.62
CA GLY A 24 -20.01 -4.87 19.49
C GLY A 24 -18.97 -5.85 20.03
N ARG A 25 -19.00 -7.12 19.63
CA ARG A 25 -18.06 -8.13 20.10
C ARG A 25 -16.71 -7.90 19.42
N GLY A 26 -15.66 -7.93 20.24
CA GLY A 26 -14.27 -7.86 19.76
C GLY A 26 -13.92 -9.08 18.91
N ARG A 27 -13.36 -8.83 17.73
CA ARG A 27 -12.83 -9.82 16.80
C ARG A 27 -11.36 -9.54 16.55
N LYS A 28 -10.61 -10.60 16.24
CA LYS A 28 -9.21 -10.54 15.82
C LYS A 28 -8.96 -11.51 14.68
N GLY A 29 -7.97 -11.22 13.85
CA GLY A 29 -7.47 -12.14 12.83
C GLY A 29 -6.19 -11.60 12.19
N THR A 30 -5.64 -12.38 11.27
CA THR A 30 -4.40 -12.05 10.56
C THR A 30 -4.71 -11.75 9.10
N ALA A 31 -4.19 -10.64 8.56
CA ALA A 31 -4.46 -10.18 7.20
C ALA A 31 -3.15 -9.88 6.46
N ILE A 32 -3.22 -9.76 5.14
CA ILE A 32 -2.11 -9.25 4.32
C ILE A 32 -2.36 -7.76 4.05
N LEU A 33 -1.38 -6.91 4.36
CA LEU A 33 -1.36 -5.52 3.98
C LEU A 33 -0.84 -5.39 2.54
N GLU A 34 -1.76 -5.14 1.60
CA GLU A 34 -1.52 -5.11 0.14
C GLU A 34 -1.01 -3.74 -0.34
N ASP A 35 -1.62 -2.67 0.17
CA ASP A 35 -1.19 -1.31 -0.11
C ASP A 35 -1.40 -0.38 1.07
N ILE A 36 -0.59 0.68 1.13
CA ILE A 36 -0.70 1.72 2.15
C ILE A 36 -0.39 3.11 1.58
N SER A 37 -1.05 4.12 2.14
CA SER A 37 -0.90 5.55 1.87
C SER A 37 -0.96 6.31 3.18
N ALA A 38 -0.68 7.61 3.16
CA ALA A 38 -0.72 8.42 4.38
C ALA A 38 -2.10 8.38 5.05
N SER A 39 -3.18 8.37 4.25
CA SER A 39 -4.54 8.41 4.74
C SER A 39 -5.28 7.07 4.74
N GLY A 40 -4.66 5.96 4.36
CA GLY A 40 -5.39 4.69 4.32
C GLY A 40 -4.60 3.51 3.79
N ALA A 41 -5.23 2.35 3.82
CA ALA A 41 -4.63 1.07 3.44
C ALA A 41 -5.64 0.15 2.75
N CYS A 42 -5.15 -0.92 2.15
CA CYS A 42 -5.94 -2.07 1.73
C CYS A 42 -5.40 -3.33 2.39
N LEU A 43 -6.32 -4.11 2.99
CA LEU A 43 -6.03 -5.43 3.54
C LEU A 43 -6.65 -6.49 2.64
N GLN A 44 -5.96 -7.60 2.44
CA GLN A 44 -6.56 -8.86 2.02
C GLN A 44 -6.78 -9.75 3.25
N PHE A 45 -7.99 -10.27 3.40
CA PHE A 45 -8.42 -10.95 4.62
C PHE A 45 -9.39 -12.10 4.33
N ASP A 46 -9.40 -13.13 5.16
CA ASP A 46 -10.26 -14.31 4.95
C ASP A 46 -11.72 -14.07 5.38
N LEU A 47 -11.94 -13.08 6.26
CA LEU A 47 -13.24 -12.79 6.85
C LEU A 47 -13.78 -11.43 6.39
N PRO A 48 -15.10 -11.31 6.16
CA PRO A 48 -15.70 -10.02 5.85
C PRO A 48 -15.64 -9.12 7.09
N VAL A 49 -15.30 -7.84 6.86
CA VAL A 49 -15.38 -6.80 7.89
C VAL A 49 -16.51 -5.85 7.53
N PRO A 50 -17.45 -5.56 8.44
CA PRO A 50 -18.54 -4.63 8.14
C PRO A 50 -18.02 -3.25 7.73
N VAL A 51 -18.69 -2.65 6.74
CA VAL A 51 -18.43 -1.25 6.35
C VAL A 51 -18.72 -0.34 7.54
N ASP A 52 -17.95 0.74 7.65
CA ASP A 52 -17.95 1.70 8.74
C ASP A 52 -17.49 1.19 10.11
N SER A 53 -17.12 -0.10 10.25
CA SER A 53 -16.40 -0.58 11.43
C SER A 53 -15.03 0.09 11.57
N THR A 54 -14.64 0.38 12.81
CA THR A 54 -13.27 0.74 13.15
C THR A 54 -12.41 -0.52 13.21
N VAL A 55 -11.28 -0.47 12.50
CA VAL A 55 -10.28 -1.53 12.40
C VAL A 55 -8.95 -1.01 12.88
N GLN A 56 -8.27 -1.80 13.70
CA GLN A 56 -6.91 -1.55 14.16
C GLN A 56 -5.96 -2.54 13.49
N ILE A 57 -4.97 -2.02 12.79
CA ILE A 57 -3.83 -2.78 12.26
C ILE A 57 -2.69 -2.66 13.26
N HIS A 58 -2.31 -3.76 13.89
CA HIS A 58 -1.16 -3.84 14.77
C HIS A 58 0.08 -4.22 13.95
N HIS A 59 1.14 -3.45 14.12
CA HIS A 59 2.45 -3.70 13.52
C HIS A 59 3.53 -3.62 14.60
N PRO A 60 4.77 -4.10 14.35
CA PRO A 60 5.80 -4.18 15.40
C PRO A 60 6.15 -2.85 16.08
N LYS A 61 5.84 -1.72 15.44
CA LYS A 61 6.18 -0.37 15.90
C LYS A 61 4.99 0.44 16.42
N GLY A 62 3.79 -0.14 16.49
CA GLY A 62 2.59 0.58 16.91
C GLY A 62 1.29 0.03 16.33
N LEU A 63 0.31 0.91 16.21
CA LEU A 63 -0.98 0.60 15.59
C LEU A 63 -1.39 1.70 14.62
N LEU A 64 -2.10 1.30 13.59
CA LEU A 64 -2.84 2.20 12.70
C LEU A 64 -4.33 1.91 12.85
N GLU A 65 -5.13 2.97 12.99
CA GLU A 65 -6.57 2.88 13.12
C GLU A 65 -7.26 3.47 11.90
N GLY A 66 -8.21 2.74 11.34
CA GLY A 66 -8.98 3.19 10.19
C GLY A 66 -10.41 2.67 10.17
N ARG A 67 -11.26 3.41 9.46
CA ARG A 67 -12.65 3.02 9.20
C ARG A 67 -12.75 2.26 7.89
N VAL A 68 -13.48 1.16 7.87
CA VAL A 68 -13.76 0.40 6.65
C VAL A 68 -14.61 1.24 5.70
N ARG A 69 -14.11 1.47 4.49
CA ARG A 69 -14.82 2.18 3.40
C ARG A 69 -15.39 1.23 2.36
N TYR A 70 -14.79 0.05 2.20
CA TYR A 70 -15.34 -1.04 1.40
C TYR A 70 -14.82 -2.38 1.91
N CYS A 71 -15.60 -3.43 1.68
CA CYS A 71 -15.20 -4.82 1.88
C CYS A 71 -15.78 -5.62 0.72
N VAL A 72 -14.92 -6.15 -0.16
CA VAL A 72 -15.36 -6.87 -1.37
C VAL A 72 -14.65 -8.21 -1.45
N TYR A 73 -15.39 -9.29 -1.64
CA TYR A 73 -14.79 -10.58 -1.95
C TYR A 73 -14.25 -10.56 -3.38
N ARG A 74 -13.01 -11.01 -3.54
CA ARG A 74 -12.36 -11.31 -4.82
C ARG A 74 -11.78 -12.71 -4.74
N GLU A 75 -11.25 -13.19 -5.85
CA GLU A 75 -10.65 -14.51 -6.09
C GLU A 75 -10.44 -15.39 -4.86
N ILE A 76 -9.57 -14.99 -3.93
CA ILE A 76 -9.15 -15.80 -2.78
C ILE A 76 -9.40 -15.15 -1.41
N GLY A 77 -10.15 -14.05 -1.34
CA GLY A 77 -10.38 -13.34 -0.06
C GLY A 77 -11.06 -11.99 -0.18
N TYR A 78 -11.32 -11.37 0.98
CA TYR A 78 -11.90 -10.04 1.09
C TYR A 78 -10.83 -8.96 1.00
N PHE A 79 -11.04 -8.01 0.08
CA PHE A 79 -10.30 -6.76 0.04
C PHE A 79 -11.03 -5.71 0.87
N VAL A 80 -10.39 -5.29 1.96
CA VAL A 80 -10.92 -4.34 2.93
C VAL A 80 -10.16 -3.03 2.81
N GLY A 81 -10.83 -2.01 2.28
CA GLY A 81 -10.28 -0.66 2.15
C GLY A 81 -10.50 0.15 3.42
N LEU A 82 -9.42 0.66 3.99
CA LEU A 82 -9.45 1.50 5.19
C LEU A 82 -9.14 2.96 4.85
N GLN A 83 -9.85 3.85 5.53
CA GLN A 83 -9.50 5.26 5.65
C GLN A 83 -9.02 5.51 7.09
N PHE A 84 -7.77 5.92 7.25
CA PHE A 84 -7.21 6.25 8.55
C PHE A 84 -7.85 7.51 9.14
N SER A 85 -7.96 7.55 10.46
CA SER A 85 -8.33 8.75 11.20
C SER A 85 -7.26 9.84 11.04
N ASP A 86 -7.57 11.07 11.46
CA ASP A 86 -6.61 12.17 11.38
C ASP A 86 -5.45 11.99 12.36
N ASP A 87 -5.69 11.30 13.48
CA ASP A 87 -4.68 10.97 14.49
C ASP A 87 -3.84 9.72 14.14
N SER A 88 -4.16 9.04 13.03
CA SER A 88 -3.53 7.76 12.66
C SER A 88 -2.98 7.75 11.23
N LYS A 89 -2.39 8.88 10.80
CA LYS A 89 -1.73 8.94 9.49
C LYS A 89 -0.47 8.07 9.49
N TRP A 90 -0.30 7.33 8.41
CA TRP A 90 0.88 6.49 8.22
C TRP A 90 2.04 7.31 7.60
N SER A 91 3.26 7.00 8.04
CA SER A 91 4.49 7.51 7.43
C SER A 91 5.51 6.39 7.30
N PRO A 92 6.26 6.31 6.17
CA PRO A 92 7.32 5.32 5.99
C PRO A 92 8.45 5.47 7.02
N ARG A 93 8.59 6.65 7.67
CA ARG A 93 9.55 6.85 8.76
C ARG A 93 9.16 6.10 10.04
N GLN A 94 7.86 5.98 10.30
CA GLN A 94 7.34 5.32 11.49
C GLN A 94 7.28 3.80 11.28
N PHE A 95 6.77 3.38 10.13
CA PHE A 95 6.61 1.97 9.81
C PHE A 95 6.75 1.78 8.30
N GLN A 96 7.70 0.94 7.90
CA GLN A 96 7.86 0.54 6.51
C GLN A 96 7.52 -0.94 6.42
N PRO A 97 6.44 -1.31 5.72
CA PRO A 97 6.04 -2.69 5.63
C PRO A 97 7.09 -3.60 4.97
N GLN A 98 7.02 -4.91 5.20
CA GLN A 98 7.75 -5.88 4.38
C GLN A 98 7.34 -5.78 2.90
N HIS A 99 8.29 -6.02 2.01
CA HIS A 99 8.10 -5.97 0.55
C HIS A 99 7.63 -4.60 0.02
N PHE A 100 7.95 -3.53 0.75
CA PHE A 100 7.55 -2.16 0.40
C PHE A 100 8.09 -1.70 -0.95
N LEU A 101 7.18 -1.34 -1.85
CA LEU A 101 7.45 -0.88 -3.20
C LEU A 101 6.73 0.43 -3.53
N ASP A 102 7.52 1.48 -3.74
CA ASP A 102 7.06 2.74 -4.32
C ASP A 102 7.10 2.65 -5.86
N LEU A 103 5.95 2.33 -6.46
CA LEU A 103 5.80 2.21 -7.91
C LEU A 103 6.08 3.52 -8.64
N HIS A 104 5.69 4.66 -8.09
CA HIS A 104 5.90 5.95 -8.74
C HIS A 104 7.38 6.28 -8.84
N ARG A 105 8.14 6.02 -7.76
CA ARG A 105 9.60 6.15 -7.75
C ARG A 105 10.28 5.16 -8.69
N LEU A 106 9.79 3.92 -8.76
CA LEU A 106 10.30 2.90 -9.68
C LEU A 106 10.13 3.35 -11.15
N LEU A 107 8.92 3.75 -11.53
CA LEU A 107 8.61 4.22 -12.89
C LEU A 107 9.42 5.47 -13.25
N SER A 108 9.50 6.44 -12.34
CA SER A 108 10.31 7.66 -12.52
C SER A 108 11.80 7.36 -12.74
N ARG A 109 12.33 6.28 -12.16
CA ARG A 109 13.70 5.83 -12.42
C ARG A 109 13.81 5.16 -13.78
N ALA A 110 12.89 4.26 -14.13
CA ALA A 110 12.89 3.57 -15.41
C ALA A 110 12.85 4.54 -16.60
N ILE A 111 11.98 5.56 -16.55
CA ILE A 111 11.87 6.59 -17.59
C ILE A 111 13.18 7.37 -17.74
N ARG A 112 13.80 7.79 -16.62
CA ARG A 112 15.09 8.49 -16.65
C ARG A 112 16.22 7.63 -17.23
N THR A 113 16.24 6.33 -16.91
CA THR A 113 17.23 5.41 -17.46
C THR A 113 17.01 5.21 -18.96
N ALA A 114 15.76 5.08 -19.41
CA ALA A 114 15.44 4.97 -20.84
C ALA A 114 15.87 6.21 -21.63
N ALA A 115 15.64 7.41 -21.08
CA ALA A 115 16.06 8.67 -21.69
C ALA A 115 17.60 8.83 -21.79
N LYS A 116 18.37 8.12 -20.96
CA LYS A 116 19.84 8.14 -20.95
C LYS A 116 20.48 7.09 -21.86
N ARG A 117 19.71 6.15 -22.43
CA ARG A 117 20.27 5.16 -23.34
C ARG A 117 20.66 5.85 -24.66
N PRO A 118 21.92 5.76 -25.11
CA PRO A 118 22.31 6.31 -26.40
C PRO A 118 21.52 5.63 -27.51
N ASP A 119 21.15 6.40 -28.53
CA ASP A 119 20.46 5.89 -29.72
C ASP A 119 21.35 4.82 -30.39
N PRO A 120 20.90 3.56 -30.51
CA PRO A 120 21.68 2.51 -31.15
C PRO A 120 22.00 2.79 -32.61
N LYS A 121 21.39 3.82 -33.24
CA LYS A 121 21.64 4.22 -34.62
C LYS A 121 22.61 5.40 -34.78
N LYS A 122 23.14 5.99 -33.70
CA LYS A 122 24.18 7.02 -33.82
C LYS A 122 25.57 6.37 -33.82
N PRO A 123 26.35 6.46 -34.92
CA PRO A 123 27.71 5.94 -34.93
C PRO A 123 28.55 6.72 -33.91
N ALA A 124 29.33 5.99 -33.10
CA ALA A 124 30.31 6.59 -32.22
C ALA A 124 31.36 7.31 -33.08
N GLN A 125 31.41 8.63 -33.02
CA GLN A 125 32.50 9.39 -33.61
C GLN A 125 33.76 9.08 -32.81
N PHE A 126 34.62 8.24 -33.36
CA PHE A 126 35.98 8.05 -32.85
C PHE A 126 36.76 9.33 -33.14
N LEU A 127 37.13 10.05 -32.09
CA LEU A 127 38.01 11.20 -32.18
C LEU A 127 39.43 10.67 -32.47
N LEU A 128 39.88 10.80 -33.72
CA LEU A 128 41.28 10.58 -34.09
C LEU A 128 42.11 11.72 -33.50
N VAL A 129 42.91 11.39 -32.49
CA VAL A 129 43.91 12.27 -31.91
C VAL A 129 45.13 12.20 -32.83
N HIS A 130 45.47 13.34 -33.46
CA HIS A 130 46.70 13.52 -34.25
C HIS A 130 47.87 13.88 -33.36
#